data_AF-A0A0S8G599-F1
#
_entry.id   AF-A0A0S8G599-F1
#
_cell.length_a   1.000
_cell.length_b   1.000
_cell.length_c   1.000
_cell.angle_alpha   90.00
_cell.angle_beta   90.00
_cell.angle_gamma   90.00
#
_symmetry.space_group_name_H-M   'P 1'
#
loop_
_entity.id
_entity.type
_entity.pdbx_description
1 polymer ?
#
loop_
_entity_poly.entity_id
_entity_poly.type
_entity_poly.pdbx_seq_one_letter_code
_entity_poly.pdbx_strand_id
1 'polypeptide(L)'
;MEIYELLTVECCKTSLKARAKDRALEELAALMKQSAALQETPVQEIVHALKEREELGSTGFGGGLAIPHCKLKGITDFVLGLAVSPKGVNFEALDNRKVNLFVIIVGPE
;
A
#
# COMPACT_ATOMS: atom_id res chain seq x y z
N MET A 1 0.64 -14.41 -16.19
CA MET A 1 0.00 -13.81 -15.00
C MET A 1 -0.43 -12.43 -15.42
N GLU A 2 -1.73 -12.20 -15.48
CA GLU A 2 -2.26 -10.90 -15.83
C GLU A 2 -2.44 -10.09 -14.54
N ILE A 3 -1.95 -8.85 -14.50
CA ILE A 3 -1.91 -8.05 -13.25
C ILE A 3 -3.31 -7.85 -12.65
N TYR A 4 -4.34 -7.74 -13.50
CA TYR A 4 -5.71 -7.51 -13.04
C TYR A 4 -6.27 -8.69 -12.22
N GLU A 5 -5.72 -9.90 -12.37
CA GLU A 5 -6.11 -11.09 -11.61
C GLU A 5 -5.65 -11.01 -10.14
N LEU A 6 -4.66 -10.16 -9.83
CA LEU A 6 -4.15 -9.97 -8.47
C LEU A 6 -5.02 -9.04 -7.62
N LEU A 7 -5.95 -8.30 -8.25
CA LEU A 7 -6.74 -7.28 -7.59
C LEU A 7 -7.66 -7.93 -6.54
N THR A 8 -7.38 -7.67 -5.27
CA THR A 8 -8.12 -8.19 -4.13
C THR A 8 -9.13 -7.15 -3.67
N VAL A 9 -10.42 -7.43 -3.86
CA VAL A 9 -11.52 -6.48 -3.62
C VAL A 9 -11.57 -6.04 -2.15
N GLU A 10 -11.28 -6.96 -1.24
CA GLU A 10 -11.21 -6.73 0.21
C GLU A 10 -10.10 -5.75 0.59
N CYS A 11 -9.07 -5.65 -0.27
CA CYS A 11 -7.96 -4.71 -0.14
C CYS A 11 -8.19 -3.42 -0.93
N CYS A 12 -9.44 -3.11 -1.29
CA CYS A 12 -9.82 -1.89 -1.98
C CYS A 12 -10.65 -0.95 -1.09
N LYS A 13 -10.35 0.36 -1.12
CA LYS A 13 -11.05 1.37 -0.30
C LYS A 13 -11.09 2.75 -0.96
N THR A 14 -12.26 3.39 -0.98
CA THR A 14 -12.41 4.71 -1.62
C THR A 14 -12.22 5.91 -0.67
N SER A 15 -12.00 5.67 0.62
CA SER A 15 -12.02 6.68 1.67
C SER A 15 -10.92 6.52 2.72
N LEU A 16 -9.67 6.70 2.28
CA LEU A 16 -8.50 6.73 3.19
C LEU A 16 -8.58 7.94 4.13
N LYS A 17 -8.40 7.71 5.44
CA LYS A 17 -8.49 8.74 6.48
C LYS A 17 -7.16 9.44 6.74
N ALA A 18 -6.05 8.73 6.57
CA ALA A 18 -4.71 9.26 6.80
C ALA A 18 -4.42 10.53 5.98
N ARG A 19 -3.57 11.41 6.55
CA ARG A 19 -3.12 12.67 5.92
C ARG A 19 -1.60 12.83 5.90
N ALA A 20 -0.88 11.96 6.60
CA ALA A 20 0.57 11.90 6.64
C ALA A 20 1.05 10.51 6.21
N LYS A 21 2.27 10.44 5.68
CA LYS A 21 2.88 9.24 5.08
C LYS A 21 2.79 8.00 5.97
N ASP A 22 3.31 8.08 7.20
CA ASP A 22 3.34 6.93 8.12
C ASP A 22 1.94 6.39 8.43
N ARG A 23 0.98 7.30 8.64
CA ARG A 23 -0.41 6.91 8.90
C ARG A 23 -1.08 6.30 7.67
N ALA A 24 -0.69 6.71 6.47
CA ALA A 24 -1.19 6.10 5.25
C ALA A 24 -0.61 4.69 5.09
N LEU A 25 0.69 4.48 5.34
CA LEU A 25 1.29 3.14 5.32
C LEU A 25 0.64 2.20 6.36
N GLU A 26 0.33 2.69 7.56
CA GLU A 26 -0.40 1.93 8.58
C GLU A 26 -1.83 1.57 8.14
N GLU A 27 -2.58 2.52 7.59
CA GLU A 27 -3.94 2.28 7.11
C GLU A 27 -3.96 1.33 5.90
N LEU A 28 -2.98 1.46 5.00
CA LEU A 28 -2.80 0.57 3.85
C LEU A 28 -2.43 -0.85 4.28
N ALA A 29 -1.51 -1.03 5.24
CA ALA A 29 -1.18 -2.34 5.77
C ALA A 29 -2.41 -3.03 6.40
N ALA A 30 -3.21 -2.29 7.17
CA ALA A 30 -4.45 -2.80 7.74
C ALA A 30 -5.50 -3.18 6.67
N LEU A 31 -5.50 -2.48 5.53
CA LEU A 31 -6.33 -2.82 4.38
C LEU A 31 -5.83 -4.10 3.67
N MET A 32 -4.52 -4.23 3.47
CA MET A 32 -3.93 -5.44 2.87
C MET A 32 -4.17 -6.69 3.72
N LYS A 33 -4.18 -6.53 5.05
CA LYS A 33 -4.46 -7.60 6.01
C LYS A 33 -5.83 -8.28 5.83
N GLN A 34 -6.75 -7.67 5.08
CA GLN A 34 -8.06 -8.26 4.76
C GLN A 34 -7.96 -9.40 3.72
N SER A 35 -6.85 -9.51 2.99
CA SER A 35 -6.62 -10.63 2.07
C SER A 35 -6.40 -11.93 2.82
N ALA A 36 -7.00 -13.01 2.33
CA ALA A 36 -6.78 -14.37 2.84
C ALA A 36 -5.28 -14.76 2.80
N ALA A 37 -4.54 -14.31 1.76
CA ALA A 37 -3.11 -14.60 1.63
C ALA A 37 -2.25 -13.92 2.71
N LEU A 38 -2.78 -12.89 3.38
CA LEU A 38 -2.10 -12.16 4.45
C LEU A 38 -2.72 -12.39 5.83
N GLN A 39 -3.70 -13.30 5.94
CA GLN A 39 -4.48 -13.50 7.17
C GLN A 39 -3.64 -14.01 8.36
N GLU A 40 -2.53 -14.70 8.11
CA GLU A 40 -1.62 -15.16 9.16
C GLU A 40 -0.46 -14.18 9.42
N THR A 41 -0.20 -13.23 8.53
CA THR A 41 0.92 -12.27 8.67
C THR A 41 0.58 -11.12 9.61
N PRO A 42 1.30 -10.92 10.73
CA PRO A 42 1.02 -9.78 11.63
C PRO A 42 1.02 -8.45 10.88
N VAL A 43 0.00 -7.61 11.12
CA VAL A 43 -0.12 -6.31 10.42
C VAL A 43 1.11 -5.43 10.58
N GLN A 44 1.79 -5.52 11.73
CA GLN A 44 3.01 -4.78 12.02
C GLN A 44 4.18 -5.18 11.11
N GLU A 45 4.24 -6.44 10.66
CA GLU A 45 5.25 -6.87 9.69
C GLU A 45 5.02 -6.23 8.32
N ILE A 46 3.74 -6.14 7.90
CA ILE A 46 3.37 -5.44 6.66
C ILE A 46 3.74 -3.94 6.77
N VAL A 47 3.41 -3.29 7.90
CA VAL A 47 3.76 -1.88 8.15
C VAL A 47 5.27 -1.67 8.08
N HIS A 48 6.02 -2.54 8.76
CA HIS A 48 7.48 -2.44 8.80
C HIS A 48 8.08 -2.59 7.41
N ALA A 49 7.71 -3.63 6.67
CA ALA A 49 8.23 -3.88 5.33
C ALA A 49 7.88 -2.75 4.33
N LEU A 50 6.68 -2.16 4.45
CA LEU A 50 6.30 -0.99 3.66
C LEU A 50 7.14 0.25 4.01
N LYS A 51 7.38 0.49 5.30
CA LYS A 51 8.22 1.62 5.77
C LYS A 51 9.67 1.44 5.33
N GLU A 52 10.25 0.26 5.51
CA GLU A 52 11.60 -0.05 5.03
C GLU A 52 11.73 0.20 3.54
N ARG A 53 10.74 -0.22 2.73
CA ARG A 53 10.74 0.09 1.31
C ARG A 53 10.66 1.60 1.05
N GLU A 54 9.77 2.30 1.73
CA GLU A 54 9.57 3.74 1.56
C GLU A 54 10.82 4.57 1.94
N GLU A 55 11.60 4.11 2.92
CA GLU A 55 12.86 4.74 3.36
C GLU A 55 13.96 4.73 2.27
N LEU A 56 13.96 3.74 1.37
CA LEU A 56 14.87 3.71 0.22
C LEU A 56 14.61 4.84 -0.78
N GLY A 57 13.42 5.44 -0.71
CA GLY A 57 12.98 6.50 -1.59
C GLY A 57 11.47 6.44 -1.77
N SER A 58 10.85 7.62 -1.80
CA SER A 58 9.40 7.79 -1.87
C SER A 58 8.80 6.95 -2.99
N THR A 59 7.75 6.18 -2.66
CA THR A 59 6.95 5.47 -3.66
C THR A 59 5.82 6.35 -4.23
N GLY A 60 5.76 7.62 -3.83
CA GLY A 60 4.91 8.63 -4.45
C GLY A 60 5.42 9.02 -5.84
N PHE A 61 4.85 8.42 -6.87
CA PHE A 61 5.25 8.64 -8.27
C PHE A 61 4.98 10.07 -8.77
N GLY A 62 3.97 10.74 -8.19
CA GLY A 62 3.50 12.06 -8.62
C GLY A 62 2.18 11.96 -9.39
N GLY A 63 1.60 13.11 -9.77
CA GLY A 63 0.29 13.14 -10.43
C GLY A 63 -0.87 12.69 -9.55
N GLY A 64 -0.68 12.69 -8.23
CA GLY A 64 -1.66 12.14 -7.29
C GLY A 64 -1.59 10.63 -7.10
N LEU A 65 -0.57 9.94 -7.63
CA LEU A 65 -0.38 8.49 -7.51
C LEU A 65 0.81 8.14 -6.58
N ALA A 66 0.63 7.11 -5.77
CA ALA A 66 1.73 6.36 -5.14
C ALA A 66 1.57 4.86 -5.37
N ILE A 67 2.70 4.15 -5.37
CA ILE A 67 2.75 2.69 -5.51
C ILE A 67 3.51 2.06 -4.32
N PRO A 68 3.00 2.14 -3.08
CA PRO A 68 3.65 1.48 -1.94
C PRO A 68 3.70 -0.03 -2.18
N HIS A 69 4.86 -0.64 -1.94
CA HIS A 69 5.03 -2.08 -2.13
C HIS A 69 6.02 -2.65 -1.15
N CYS A 70 5.90 -3.94 -0.84
CA CYS A 70 6.89 -4.64 -0.03
C CYS A 70 6.92 -6.14 -0.35
N LYS A 71 8.00 -6.78 0.09
CA LYS A 71 8.14 -8.24 0.09
C LYS A 71 7.97 -8.76 1.51
N LEU A 72 7.37 -9.94 1.66
CA LEU A 72 7.19 -10.60 2.96
C LEU A 72 7.60 -12.08 2.88
N LYS A 73 8.24 -12.56 3.94
CA LYS A 73 8.52 -13.99 4.13
C LYS A 73 7.22 -14.73 4.49
N GLY A 74 7.11 -15.97 4.03
CA GLY A 74 6.03 -16.86 4.45
C GLY A 74 4.70 -16.66 3.71
N ILE A 75 4.65 -15.81 2.68
CA ILE A 75 3.52 -15.71 1.75
C ILE A 75 3.92 -16.28 0.40
N THR A 76 2.95 -16.80 -0.36
CA THR A 76 3.17 -17.43 -1.67
C THR A 76 2.66 -16.59 -2.83
N ASP A 77 1.62 -15.79 -2.58
CA ASP A 77 0.86 -15.10 -3.61
C ASP A 77 1.06 -13.58 -3.53
N PHE A 78 0.97 -12.93 -4.69
CA PHE A 78 0.89 -11.46 -4.73
C PHE A 78 -0.52 -10.99 -4.39
N VAL A 79 -0.60 -9.89 -3.64
CA VAL A 79 -1.85 -9.22 -3.31
C VAL A 79 -1.77 -7.78 -3.82
N LEU A 80 -2.72 -7.41 -4.68
CA LEU A 80 -2.88 -6.05 -5.20
C LEU A 80 -4.11 -5.39 -4.59
N GLY A 81 -3.95 -4.18 -4.04
CA GLY A 81 -5.02 -3.37 -3.48
C GLY A 81 -5.06 -1.96 -4.07
N LEU A 82 -6.21 -1.30 -3.95
CA LEU A 82 -6.41 0.08 -4.40
C LEU A 82 -7.00 0.94 -3.27
N ALA A 83 -6.38 2.07 -2.97
CA ALA A 83 -6.96 3.01 -2.02
C ALA A 83 -7.05 4.43 -2.58
N VAL A 84 -8.17 5.09 -2.32
CA VAL A 84 -8.40 6.50 -2.68
C VAL A 84 -8.50 7.35 -1.42
N SER A 85 -7.76 8.45 -1.40
CA SER A 85 -7.84 9.53 -0.42
C SER A 85 -8.40 10.78 -1.09
N PRO A 86 -9.71 11.08 -0.98
CA PRO A 86 -10.31 12.25 -1.63
C PRO A 86 -9.68 13.58 -1.20
N LYS A 87 -9.19 13.68 0.05
CA LYS A 87 -8.54 14.89 0.57
C LYS A 87 -7.02 14.93 0.32
N GLY A 88 -6.47 13.86 -0.25
CA GLY A 88 -5.05 13.67 -0.47
C GLY A 88 -4.27 13.39 0.82
N VAL A 89 -3.09 12.79 0.66
CA VAL A 89 -2.12 12.50 1.72
C VAL A 89 -0.83 13.26 1.41
N ASN A 90 -0.25 13.92 2.41
CA ASN A 90 1.14 14.35 2.31
C ASN A 90 2.04 13.12 2.39
N PHE A 91 2.43 12.59 1.23
CA PHE A 91 3.18 11.35 1.07
C PHE A 91 4.59 11.59 0.51
N GLU A 92 5.02 12.86 0.41
CA GLU A 92 6.33 13.25 -0.13
C GLU A 92 6.58 12.66 -1.53
N ALA A 93 5.60 12.79 -2.43
CA ALA A 93 5.75 12.36 -3.81
C ALA A 93 6.83 13.16 -4.55
N LEU A 94 7.37 12.61 -5.64
CA LEU A 94 8.45 13.21 -6.43
C LEU A 94 8.16 14.64 -6.92
N ASP A 95 6.90 14.96 -7.16
CA ASP A 95 6.43 16.28 -7.61
C ASP A 95 5.98 17.20 -6.46
N ASN A 96 6.20 16.78 -5.21
CA ASN A 96 5.79 17.46 -3.97
C ASN A 96 4.28 17.71 -3.84
N ARG A 97 3.45 17.00 -4.62
CA ARG A 97 1.98 17.08 -4.49
C ARG A 97 1.45 16.01 -3.57
N LYS A 98 0.23 16.22 -3.09
CA LYS A 98 -0.50 15.20 -2.32
C LYS A 98 -0.84 14.01 -3.22
N VAL A 99 -0.89 12.83 -2.60
CA VAL A 99 -1.30 11.58 -3.25
C VAL A 99 -2.77 11.31 -2.94
N ASN A 100 -3.54 11.00 -3.98
CA ASN A 100 -4.95 10.67 -3.90
C ASN A 100 -5.23 9.20 -4.20
N LEU A 101 -4.46 8.57 -5.09
CA LEU A 101 -4.60 7.17 -5.48
C LEU A 101 -3.37 6.39 -5.03
N PHE A 102 -3.63 5.27 -4.36
CA PHE A 102 -2.62 4.31 -3.94
C PHE A 102 -2.88 2.99 -4.64
N VAL A 103 -1.85 2.47 -5.31
CA VAL A 103 -1.82 1.11 -5.85
C VAL A 103 -0.84 0.33 -4.99
N ILE A 104 -1.34 -0.51 -4.09
CA ILE A 104 -0.47 -1.20 -3.12
C ILE A 104 -0.26 -2.67 -3.50
N ILE A 105 0.99 -3.12 -3.41
CA ILE A 105 1.38 -4.49 -3.77
C ILE A 105 2.15 -5.13 -2.61
N VAL A 106 1.71 -6.29 -2.15
CA VAL A 106 2.47 -7.13 -1.22
C VAL A 106 2.78 -8.43 -1.93
N GLY A 107 4.05 -8.83 -1.95
CA GLY A 107 4.50 -10.03 -2.67
C GLY A 107 5.47 -10.90 -1.86
N PRO A 108 5.71 -12.13 -2.30
CA PRO A 108 6.69 -13.01 -1.68
C PRO A 108 8.12 -12.47 -1.82
N GLU A 109 8.99 -12.84 -0.89
CA GLU A 109 10.44 -12.65 -1.03
C GLU A 109 11.04 -13.41 -2.22
#